data_AF-A0AAV3ASV1-F1
#
_entry.id   AF-A0AAV3ASV1-F1
#
_cell.length_a   1.000
_cell.length_b   1.000
_cell.length_c   1.000
_cell.angle_alpha   90.00
_cell.angle_beta   90.00
_cell.angle_gamma   90.00
#
_symmetry.space_group_name_H-M   'P 1'
#
loop_
_entity.id
_entity.type
_entity.pdbx_description
1 polymer ?
#
loop_
_entity_poly.entity_id
_entity_poly.type
_entity_poly.pdbx_seq_one_letter_code
_entity_poly.pdbx_strand_id
1 'polypeptide(L)'
;MKNPIILSLAAALLCFITIVQSQNCKCRTLSFARCDAAGGNTQDCKCTLTIGPEQKPVNCNALVPKCWLMKRESIGTKDGRRPRPQNALIDNDGLYNPDCEDNGTFKARQCNNTDTCWCVNSAGVRRTDKGDKNWKCSELVRTYWVVIELKRDNTDNVDNKDIDVALRTLLTNRYNLPAKYISNIEFEENLIYIDLKQNSSKLPNEVDITDVGYYMEKD
;
A
#
# COMPACT_ATOMS: atom_id res chain seq x y z
N MET A 1 26.44 -68.63 -24.67
CA MET A 1 26.27 -69.54 -23.51
C MET A 1 26.98 -68.87 -22.34
N LYS A 2 26.40 -68.40 -21.24
CA LYS A 2 25.15 -68.67 -20.52
C LYS A 2 24.59 -67.35 -19.95
N ASN A 3 23.28 -67.17 -20.05
CA ASN A 3 22.41 -66.55 -19.04
C ASN A 3 21.73 -67.72 -18.27
N PRO A 4 20.96 -67.58 -17.15
CA PRO A 4 20.25 -66.38 -16.62
C PRO A 4 20.18 -66.33 -15.05
N ILE A 5 19.20 -65.59 -14.51
CA ILE A 5 18.49 -65.74 -13.19
C ILE A 5 19.12 -65.00 -11.97
N ILE A 6 18.44 -64.20 -11.12
CA ILE A 6 17.06 -63.67 -10.96
C ILE A 6 17.08 -62.63 -9.79
N LEU A 7 16.15 -61.67 -9.81
CA LEU A 7 15.55 -60.86 -8.72
C LEU A 7 16.42 -60.09 -7.70
N SER A 8 16.23 -58.77 -7.66
CA SER A 8 15.98 -57.99 -6.43
C SER A 8 15.17 -56.74 -6.82
N LEU A 9 13.84 -56.79 -6.73
CA LEU A 9 13.02 -56.23 -5.63
C LEU A 9 13.07 -54.70 -5.51
N ALA A 10 12.13 -54.10 -6.26
CA ALA A 10 11.26 -53.00 -5.88
C ALA A 10 11.64 -52.13 -4.66
N ALA A 11 11.95 -50.86 -4.94
CA ALA A 11 11.52 -49.72 -4.12
C ALA A 11 11.58 -48.44 -4.97
N ALA A 12 10.74 -48.35 -6.01
CA ALA A 12 10.42 -47.06 -6.61
C ALA A 12 9.55 -46.30 -5.61
N LEU A 13 10.19 -45.60 -4.68
CA LEU A 13 9.53 -44.68 -3.77
C LEU A 13 9.00 -43.51 -4.60
N LEU A 14 7.75 -43.63 -5.04
CA LEU A 14 6.95 -42.54 -5.56
C LEU A 14 6.81 -41.49 -4.46
N CYS A 15 7.75 -40.54 -4.39
CA CYS A 15 7.48 -39.24 -3.81
C CYS A 15 6.50 -38.51 -4.73
N PHE A 16 5.22 -38.89 -4.66
CA PHE A 16 4.16 -37.95 -4.95
C PHE A 16 4.25 -36.88 -3.87
N ILE A 17 5.06 -35.85 -4.11
CA ILE A 17 4.82 -34.56 -3.49
C ILE A 17 3.44 -34.17 -4.02
N THR A 18 2.42 -34.37 -3.19
CA THR A 18 1.14 -33.71 -3.41
C THR A 18 1.45 -32.23 -3.33
N ILE A 19 1.65 -31.60 -4.49
CA ILE A 19 1.48 -30.17 -4.61
C ILE A 19 -0.01 -29.99 -4.34
N VAL A 20 -0.36 -29.75 -3.07
CA VAL A 20 -1.68 -29.26 -2.71
C VAL A 20 -1.75 -27.88 -3.36
N GLN A 21 -2.27 -27.83 -4.58
CA GLN A 21 -2.64 -26.60 -5.23
C GLN A 21 -3.77 -25.99 -4.39
N SER A 22 -3.38 -25.11 -3.46
CA SER A 22 -4.32 -24.25 -2.75
C SER A 22 -5.12 -23.48 -3.79
N GLN A 23 -6.41 -23.80 -3.93
CA GLN A 23 -7.32 -23.03 -4.77
C GLN A 23 -7.43 -21.60 -4.21
N ASN A 24 -6.86 -20.64 -4.95
CA ASN A 24 -7.21 -19.21 -5.05
C ASN A 24 -7.53 -18.41 -3.78
N CYS A 25 -6.74 -18.52 -2.72
CA CYS A 25 -6.75 -17.55 -1.62
C CYS A 25 -6.01 -16.27 -2.09
N LYS A 26 -6.76 -15.24 -2.51
CA LYS A 26 -6.25 -13.93 -2.97
C LYS A 26 -6.85 -12.79 -2.16
N CYS A 27 -6.05 -11.79 -1.86
CA CYS A 27 -6.50 -10.59 -1.17
C CYS A 27 -7.08 -9.57 -2.16
N ARG A 28 -8.35 -9.20 -1.98
CA ARG A 28 -9.03 -8.24 -2.86
C ARG A 28 -8.39 -6.85 -2.84
N THR A 29 -7.96 -6.38 -1.67
CA THR A 29 -7.41 -5.02 -1.46
C THR A 29 -5.89 -4.94 -1.60
N LEU A 30 -5.20 -6.07 -1.79
CA LEU A 30 -3.75 -6.09 -1.91
C LEU A 30 -3.24 -7.28 -2.75
N SER A 31 -3.00 -7.05 -4.03
CA SER A 31 -2.67 -8.10 -5.01
C SER A 31 -1.40 -8.90 -4.68
N PHE A 32 -0.44 -8.30 -3.99
CA PHE A 32 0.84 -8.91 -3.62
C PHE A 32 0.91 -9.37 -2.15
N ALA A 33 -0.23 -9.43 -1.44
CA ALA A 33 -0.29 -10.06 -0.13
C ALA A 33 0.03 -11.56 -0.24
N ARG A 34 0.77 -12.10 0.73
CA ARG A 34 0.97 -13.54 0.85
C ARG A 34 -0.23 -14.12 1.60
N CYS A 35 -1.01 -14.97 0.93
CA CYS A 35 -2.23 -15.52 1.47
C CYS A 35 -2.16 -17.05 1.50
N ASP A 36 -2.33 -17.63 2.68
CA ASP A 36 -2.31 -19.07 2.91
C ASP A 36 -3.71 -19.51 3.41
N ALA A 37 -4.27 -20.56 2.81
CA ALA A 37 -5.55 -21.12 3.24
C ALA A 37 -5.38 -21.81 4.60
N ALA A 38 -6.00 -21.28 5.66
CA ALA A 38 -5.94 -21.93 6.96
C ALA A 38 -6.78 -23.22 6.91
N GLY A 39 -6.16 -24.37 7.17
CA GLY A 39 -6.88 -25.63 7.36
C GLY A 39 -7.56 -26.23 6.12
N GLY A 40 -7.20 -25.81 4.90
CA GLY A 40 -7.72 -26.40 3.66
C GLY A 40 -9.12 -25.93 3.25
N ASN A 41 -9.71 -24.95 3.96
CA ASN A 41 -10.94 -24.28 3.55
C ASN A 41 -10.61 -22.92 2.91
N THR A 42 -11.26 -22.59 1.79
CA THR A 42 -11.07 -21.32 1.05
C THR A 42 -11.67 -20.11 1.78
N GLN A 43 -12.54 -20.32 2.76
CA GLN A 43 -13.18 -19.25 3.55
C GLN A 43 -12.29 -18.65 4.65
N ASP A 44 -11.24 -19.36 5.11
CA ASP A 44 -10.32 -18.91 6.15
C ASP A 44 -8.97 -18.47 5.56
N CYS A 45 -9.03 -17.60 4.55
CA CYS A 45 -7.86 -17.07 3.86
C CYS A 45 -7.11 -16.08 4.78
N LYS A 46 -5.93 -16.45 5.29
CA LYS A 46 -5.09 -15.58 6.11
C LYS A 46 -4.03 -14.92 5.24
N CYS A 47 -4.10 -13.59 5.12
CA CYS A 47 -3.18 -12.80 4.33
C CYS A 47 -2.22 -12.00 5.20
N THR A 48 -0.97 -11.91 4.75
CA THR A 48 0.09 -11.16 5.42
C THR A 48 0.85 -10.28 4.42
N LEU A 49 1.36 -9.17 4.92
CA LEU A 49 2.25 -8.27 4.23
C LEU A 49 3.62 -8.34 4.90
N THR A 50 4.62 -8.81 4.18
CA THR A 50 6.00 -8.79 4.66
C THR A 50 6.54 -7.35 4.59
N ILE A 51 7.13 -6.81 5.64
CA ILE A 51 7.74 -5.48 5.65
C ILE A 51 9.12 -5.63 6.27
N GLY A 52 10.14 -5.80 5.41
CA GLY A 52 11.48 -6.16 5.86
C GLY A 52 11.45 -7.53 6.57
N PRO A 53 11.91 -7.62 7.83
CA PRO A 53 11.84 -8.86 8.60
C PRO A 53 10.46 -9.13 9.21
N GLU A 54 9.57 -8.14 9.26
CA GLU A 54 8.27 -8.25 9.91
C GLU A 54 7.20 -8.83 8.97
N GLN A 55 6.21 -9.53 9.53
CA GLN A 55 4.99 -9.90 8.83
C GLN A 55 3.80 -9.23 9.52
N LYS A 56 3.10 -8.35 8.80
CA LYS A 56 1.88 -7.69 9.29
C LYS A 56 0.64 -8.43 8.79
N PRO A 57 -0.36 -8.70 9.64
CA PRO A 57 -1.62 -9.26 9.19
C PRO A 57 -2.35 -8.25 8.29
N VAL A 58 -3.00 -8.75 7.23
CA VAL A 58 -3.74 -7.93 6.27
C VAL A 58 -5.23 -8.31 6.32
N ASN A 59 -6.08 -7.29 6.51
CA ASN A 59 -7.51 -7.43 6.33
C ASN A 59 -7.86 -7.16 4.85
N CYS A 60 -8.25 -8.20 4.12
CA CYS A 60 -8.54 -8.10 2.68
C CYS A 60 -9.87 -7.41 2.32
N ASN A 61 -10.60 -6.94 3.33
CA ASN A 61 -11.80 -6.11 3.18
C ASN A 61 -11.54 -4.64 3.52
N ALA A 62 -10.31 -4.29 3.92
CA ALA A 62 -9.90 -2.93 4.22
C ALA A 62 -8.64 -2.55 3.43
N LEU A 63 -8.44 -1.26 3.24
CA LEU A 63 -7.19 -0.74 2.68
C LEU A 63 -6.07 -0.93 3.69
N VAL A 64 -4.90 -1.31 3.20
CA VAL A 64 -3.70 -1.40 4.03
C VAL A 64 -3.17 0.02 4.26
N PRO A 65 -2.80 0.39 5.51
CA PRO A 65 -2.32 1.74 5.80
C PRO A 65 -1.13 2.14 4.92
N LYS A 66 -1.16 3.39 4.41
CA LYS A 66 -0.14 3.96 3.53
C LYS A 66 1.28 3.76 4.07
N CYS A 67 1.52 3.97 5.36
CA CYS A 67 2.88 3.86 5.92
C CYS A 67 3.48 2.47 5.71
N TRP A 68 2.69 1.41 5.91
CA TRP A 68 3.15 0.04 5.70
C TRP A 68 3.45 -0.28 4.24
N LEU A 69 2.59 0.16 3.33
CA LEU A 69 2.80 -0.01 1.89
C LEU A 69 4.07 0.73 1.45
N MET A 70 4.18 2.00 1.82
CA MET A 70 5.33 2.85 1.51
C MET A 70 6.63 2.27 2.09
N LYS A 71 6.59 1.73 3.32
CA LYS A 71 7.71 1.02 3.93
C LYS A 71 8.12 -0.18 3.11
N ARG A 72 7.19 -1.05 2.70
CA ARG A 72 7.53 -2.20 1.86
C ARG A 72 8.12 -1.77 0.52
N GLU A 73 7.53 -0.79 -0.15
CA GLU A 73 7.99 -0.29 -1.45
C GLU A 73 9.39 0.33 -1.38
N SER A 74 9.73 0.95 -0.26
CA SER A 74 11.05 1.56 -0.06
C SER A 74 12.18 0.54 0.14
N ILE A 75 11.87 -0.69 0.54
CA ILE A 75 12.85 -1.74 0.84
C ILE A 75 13.44 -2.26 -0.46
N GLY A 76 14.76 -2.48 -0.49
CA GLY A 76 15.48 -2.95 -1.67
C GLY A 76 15.75 -1.86 -2.71
N THR A 77 15.17 -0.66 -2.60
CA THR A 77 15.47 0.46 -3.51
C THR A 77 16.93 0.93 -3.41
N LYS A 78 17.65 0.60 -2.32
CA LYS A 78 19.02 1.04 -2.08
C LYS A 78 20.09 0.03 -2.51
N ASP A 79 19.72 -1.24 -2.72
CA ASP A 79 20.70 -2.29 -3.02
C ASP A 79 21.27 -2.11 -4.43
N GLY A 80 22.60 -2.22 -4.56
CA GLY A 80 23.31 -2.02 -5.82
C GLY A 80 23.47 -0.56 -6.27
N ARG A 81 22.98 0.43 -5.51
CA ARG A 81 23.22 1.85 -5.82
C ARG A 81 24.67 2.24 -5.52
N ARG A 82 25.32 2.92 -6.47
CA ARG A 82 26.65 3.53 -6.25
C ARG A 82 26.56 4.63 -5.17
N PRO A 83 27.63 4.85 -4.38
CA PRO A 83 27.72 6.00 -3.48
C PRO A 83 27.42 7.30 -4.24
N ARG A 84 26.54 8.13 -3.69
CA ARG A 84 26.23 9.43 -4.29
C ARG A 84 27.35 10.43 -3.97
N PRO A 85 27.67 11.35 -4.90
CA PRO A 85 28.57 12.46 -4.62
C PRO A 85 27.99 13.39 -3.55
N GLN A 86 28.87 14.11 -2.84
CA GLN A 86 28.53 14.89 -1.64
C GLN A 86 27.47 15.99 -1.88
N ASN A 87 27.40 16.52 -3.11
CA ASN A 87 26.49 17.60 -3.48
C ASN A 87 25.27 17.10 -4.29
N ALA A 88 24.97 15.80 -4.26
CA ALA A 88 23.79 15.28 -4.93
C ALA A 88 22.52 15.88 -4.29
N LEU A 89 21.72 16.58 -5.09
CA LEU A 89 20.38 16.99 -4.69
C LEU A 89 19.52 15.73 -4.56
N ILE A 90 19.09 15.41 -3.34
CA ILE A 90 18.20 14.29 -3.07
C ILE A 90 16.82 14.87 -2.75
N ASP A 91 15.91 14.73 -3.71
CA ASP A 91 14.50 14.88 -3.45
C ASP A 91 14.02 13.64 -2.65
N ASN A 92 13.64 13.86 -1.40
CA ASN A 92 13.06 12.84 -0.51
C ASN A 92 11.59 13.14 -0.22
N ASP A 93 10.96 14.04 -0.98
CA ASP A 93 9.59 14.47 -0.71
C ASP A 93 8.53 13.50 -1.29
N GLY A 94 8.98 12.50 -2.07
CA GLY A 94 8.18 11.37 -2.55
C GLY A 94 8.33 10.09 -1.70
N LEU A 95 8.69 8.98 -2.33
CA LEU A 95 8.87 7.68 -1.66
C LEU A 95 10.14 7.64 -0.78
N TYR A 96 9.96 7.46 0.52
CA TYR A 96 11.04 7.20 1.48
C TYR A 96 10.75 5.94 2.32
N ASN A 97 11.69 5.51 3.17
CA ASN A 97 11.49 4.42 4.13
C ASN A 97 10.96 5.00 5.45
N PRO A 98 9.63 4.98 5.70
CA PRO A 98 9.06 5.59 6.88
C PRO A 98 9.19 4.72 8.14
N ASP A 99 9.16 5.40 9.27
CA ASP A 99 8.83 4.85 10.55
C ASP A 99 7.31 4.88 10.76
N CYS A 100 6.75 3.72 11.05
CA CYS A 100 5.32 3.52 11.28
C CYS A 100 5.08 3.10 12.72
N GLU A 101 3.92 3.46 13.26
CA GLU A 101 3.36 2.84 14.46
C GLU A 101 2.80 1.44 14.12
N ASP A 102 2.49 0.66 15.16
CA ASP A 102 1.99 -0.72 15.02
C ASP A 102 0.61 -0.83 14.35
N ASN A 103 -0.14 0.26 14.27
CA ASN A 103 -1.41 0.33 13.52
C ASN A 103 -1.22 0.82 12.07
N GLY A 104 0.02 1.07 11.64
CA GLY A 104 0.35 1.56 10.30
C GLY A 104 0.18 3.06 10.10
N THR A 105 -0.05 3.83 11.16
CA THR A 105 0.06 5.30 11.11
C THR A 105 1.52 5.74 11.04
N PHE A 106 1.77 6.91 10.47
CA PHE A 106 3.11 7.49 10.46
C PHE A 106 3.52 7.94 11.85
N LYS A 107 4.77 7.69 12.24
CA LYS A 107 5.37 8.46 13.34
C LYS A 107 5.51 9.91 12.89
N ALA A 108 5.15 10.85 13.75
CA ALA A 108 5.18 12.28 13.42
C ALA A 108 6.58 12.75 13.00
N ARG A 109 7.62 12.21 13.64
CA ARG A 109 9.02 12.42 13.29
C ARG A 109 9.50 11.29 12.39
N GLN A 110 10.12 11.64 11.27
CA GLN A 110 10.75 10.73 10.32
C GLN A 110 12.23 11.07 10.20
N CYS A 111 13.09 10.07 10.02
CA CYS A 111 14.53 10.24 9.86
C CYS A 111 15.06 9.31 8.75
N ASN A 112 16.10 9.73 8.02
CA ASN A 112 16.64 8.98 6.87
C ASN A 112 17.79 8.00 7.24
N ASN A 113 17.83 7.49 8.46
CA ASN A 113 18.95 6.70 9.04
C ASN A 113 20.31 7.43 9.05
N THR A 114 20.37 8.73 8.75
CA THR A 114 21.52 9.59 9.05
C THR A 114 21.17 10.53 10.21
N ASP A 115 21.85 11.67 10.32
CA ASP A 115 21.53 12.70 11.31
C ASP A 115 20.38 13.63 10.88
N THR A 116 19.65 13.31 9.81
CA THR A 116 18.61 14.19 9.24
C THR A 116 17.20 13.70 9.56
N CYS A 117 16.40 14.54 10.19
CA CYS A 117 15.01 14.27 10.56
C CYS A 117 14.05 15.40 10.12
N TRP A 118 12.77 15.10 9.98
CA TRP A 118 11.71 16.05 9.64
C TRP A 118 10.37 15.62 10.23
N CYS A 119 9.39 16.53 10.25
CA CYS A 119 8.03 16.20 10.64
C CYS A 119 7.15 15.91 9.42
N VAL A 120 6.24 14.96 9.58
CA VAL A 120 5.22 14.60 8.58
C VAL A 120 3.81 14.74 9.14
N ASN A 121 2.84 14.91 8.25
CA ASN A 121 1.42 14.78 8.58
C ASN A 121 0.97 13.31 8.52
N SER A 122 -0.31 13.05 8.78
CA SER A 122 -0.91 11.71 8.70
C SER A 122 -0.88 11.09 7.29
N ALA A 123 -0.63 11.88 6.24
CA ALA A 123 -0.42 11.39 4.88
C ALA A 123 1.04 10.99 4.59
N GLY A 124 1.94 11.11 5.58
CA GLY A 124 3.37 10.86 5.43
C GLY A 124 4.11 11.95 4.66
N VAL A 125 3.47 13.08 4.38
CA VAL A 125 4.07 14.20 3.63
C VAL A 125 4.80 15.12 4.59
N ARG A 126 6.02 15.52 4.23
CA ARG A 126 6.83 16.46 5.00
C ARG A 126 6.13 17.81 5.18
N ARG A 127 6.22 18.36 6.40
CA ARG A 127 5.61 19.66 6.80
C ARG A 127 6.59 20.63 7.45
N THR A 128 7.87 20.26 7.54
CA THR A 128 8.93 21.11 8.06
C THR A 128 10.17 21.01 7.21
N ASP A 129 11.13 21.90 7.42
CA ASP A 129 12.50 21.68 6.95
C ASP A 129 13.12 20.42 7.59
N LYS A 130 14.26 20.04 7.03
CA LYS A 130 15.09 18.94 7.52
C LYS A 130 16.03 19.49 8.60
N GLY A 131 15.95 18.89 9.78
CA GLY A 131 16.78 19.22 10.92
C GLY A 131 17.69 18.07 11.34
N ASP A 132 18.35 18.25 12.49
CA ASP A 132 19.18 17.24 13.11
C ASP A 132 18.33 16.18 13.87
N LYS A 133 19.00 15.28 14.60
CA LYS A 133 18.33 14.27 15.43
C LYS A 133 17.51 14.85 16.59
N ASN A 134 17.77 16.09 16.99
CA ASN A 134 17.05 16.77 18.07
C ASN A 134 15.75 17.41 17.59
N TRP A 135 15.43 17.32 16.29
CA TRP A 135 14.18 17.82 15.72
C TRP A 135 12.97 17.17 16.41
N LYS A 136 12.05 18.00 16.91
CA LYS A 136 10.89 17.55 17.69
C LYS A 136 9.61 17.66 16.87
N CYS A 137 8.84 16.57 16.85
CA CYS A 137 7.50 16.52 16.28
C CYS A 137 6.59 15.96 17.38
N SER A 138 5.97 16.84 18.16
CA SER A 138 5.21 16.47 19.37
C SER A 138 3.91 15.72 19.05
N GLU A 139 3.33 15.97 17.89
CA GLU A 139 2.08 15.36 17.46
C GLU A 139 2.07 15.09 15.96
N LEU A 140 1.25 14.11 15.57
CA LEU A 140 0.99 13.83 14.17
C LEU A 140 -0.15 14.73 13.68
N VAL A 141 0.18 15.70 12.83
CA VAL A 141 -0.82 16.62 12.27
C VAL A 141 -1.69 15.88 11.25
N ARG A 142 -3.02 15.98 11.41
CA ARG A 142 -3.99 15.32 10.53
C ARG A 142 -4.07 16.00 9.16
N THR A 143 -3.96 15.23 8.09
CA THR A 143 -4.39 15.64 6.75
C THR A 143 -5.90 15.47 6.64
N TYR A 144 -6.65 16.54 6.85
CA TYR A 144 -8.11 16.48 6.82
C TYR A 144 -8.70 16.71 5.43
N TRP A 145 -7.91 17.19 4.47
CA TRP A 145 -8.33 17.47 3.11
C TRP A 145 -7.26 16.96 2.13
N VAL A 146 -7.68 16.11 1.20
CA VAL A 146 -6.89 15.62 0.07
C VAL A 146 -7.61 16.06 -1.20
N VAL A 147 -6.89 16.74 -2.08
CA VAL A 147 -7.35 17.11 -3.43
C VAL A 147 -6.67 16.17 -4.41
N ILE A 148 -7.45 15.47 -5.23
CA ILE A 148 -6.94 14.62 -6.29
C ILE A 148 -7.22 15.32 -7.60
N GLU A 149 -6.18 15.61 -8.36
CA GLU A 149 -6.27 16.15 -9.71
C GLU A 149 -6.06 15.01 -10.71
N LEU A 150 -7.06 14.76 -11.54
CA LEU A 150 -6.99 13.80 -12.65
C LEU A 150 -7.00 14.58 -13.96
N LYS A 151 -6.11 14.21 -14.88
CA LYS A 151 -6.10 14.77 -16.23
C LYS A 151 -6.85 13.85 -17.19
N ARG A 152 -7.75 14.43 -17.97
CA ARG A 152 -8.51 13.78 -19.02
C ARG A 152 -7.91 14.14 -20.38
N ASP A 153 -7.72 13.14 -21.24
CA ASP A 153 -7.19 13.36 -22.58
C ASP A 153 -8.24 13.92 -23.57
N ASN A 154 -9.51 14.02 -23.14
CA ASN A 154 -10.65 14.58 -23.88
C ASN A 154 -10.89 13.95 -25.26
N THR A 155 -10.49 12.68 -25.44
CA THR A 155 -10.70 11.91 -26.68
C THR A 155 -12.03 11.14 -26.67
N ASP A 156 -12.68 11.06 -25.52
CA ASP A 156 -13.94 10.38 -25.30
C ASP A 156 -15.13 11.36 -25.38
N ASN A 157 -16.34 10.83 -25.59
CA ASN A 157 -17.58 11.62 -25.66
C ASN A 157 -18.47 11.38 -24.43
N VAL A 158 -17.87 11.19 -23.25
CA VAL A 158 -18.60 10.90 -22.00
C VAL A 158 -18.99 12.21 -21.31
N ASP A 159 -20.24 12.30 -20.85
CA ASP A 159 -20.74 13.47 -20.12
C ASP A 159 -20.10 13.55 -18.73
N ASN A 160 -19.79 14.77 -18.26
CA ASN A 160 -19.18 14.98 -16.94
C ASN A 160 -20.03 14.43 -15.79
N LYS A 161 -21.36 14.37 -15.94
CA LYS A 161 -22.27 13.75 -14.95
C LYS A 161 -22.06 12.25 -14.84
N ASP A 162 -21.86 11.57 -15.96
CA ASP A 162 -21.58 10.13 -15.98
C ASP A 162 -20.22 9.85 -15.33
N ILE A 163 -19.24 10.72 -15.56
CA ILE A 163 -17.92 10.65 -14.92
C ILE A 163 -18.02 10.91 -13.42
N ASP A 164 -18.77 11.91 -12.96
CA ASP A 164 -18.99 12.16 -11.52
C ASP A 164 -19.58 10.91 -10.85
N VAL A 165 -20.65 10.34 -11.43
CA VAL A 165 -21.29 9.13 -10.90
C VAL A 165 -20.31 7.95 -10.88
N ALA A 166 -19.52 7.77 -11.94
CA ALA A 166 -18.52 6.71 -12.03
C ALA A 166 -17.41 6.88 -10.99
N LEU A 167 -16.88 8.08 -10.81
CA LEU A 167 -15.83 8.39 -9.82
C LEU A 167 -16.34 8.19 -8.39
N ARG A 168 -17.55 8.68 -8.06
CA ARG A 168 -18.17 8.44 -6.75
C ARG A 168 -18.34 6.95 -6.49
N THR A 169 -18.86 6.22 -7.47
CA THR A 169 -19.06 4.76 -7.38
C THR A 169 -17.73 4.03 -7.20
N LEU A 170 -16.69 4.44 -7.91
CA LEU A 170 -15.36 3.88 -7.80
C LEU A 170 -14.79 4.12 -6.39
N LEU A 171 -14.86 5.36 -5.90
CA LEU A 171 -14.38 5.73 -4.57
C LEU A 171 -15.09 4.94 -3.45
N THR A 172 -16.41 4.78 -3.54
CA THR A 172 -17.18 4.04 -2.53
C THR A 172 -16.97 2.53 -2.63
N ASN A 173 -16.88 1.96 -3.84
CA ASN A 173 -16.92 0.50 -4.00
C ASN A 173 -15.53 -0.14 -4.08
N ARG A 174 -14.54 0.53 -4.69
CA ARG A 174 -13.16 0.04 -4.80
C ARG A 174 -12.38 0.31 -3.53
N TYR A 175 -12.48 1.54 -3.01
CA TYR A 175 -11.69 1.98 -1.86
C TYR A 175 -12.45 1.96 -0.54
N ASN A 176 -13.74 1.57 -0.55
CA ASN A 176 -14.59 1.54 0.63
C ASN A 176 -14.67 2.90 1.36
N LEU A 177 -14.56 4.01 0.61
CA LEU A 177 -14.63 5.35 1.17
C LEU A 177 -16.10 5.75 1.38
N PRO A 178 -16.55 6.08 2.61
CA PRO A 178 -17.89 6.58 2.82
C PRO A 178 -18.18 7.83 1.98
N ALA A 179 -19.31 7.83 1.28
CA ALA A 179 -19.69 8.91 0.36
C ALA A 179 -19.68 10.30 1.01
N LYS A 180 -19.94 10.40 2.33
CA LYS A 180 -19.87 11.64 3.11
C LYS A 180 -18.50 12.32 3.09
N TYR A 181 -17.43 11.60 2.76
CA TYR A 181 -16.08 12.16 2.66
C TYR A 181 -15.73 12.66 1.26
N ILE A 182 -16.56 12.38 0.25
CA ILE A 182 -16.41 12.89 -1.12
C ILE A 182 -17.16 14.22 -1.22
N SER A 183 -16.46 15.32 -0.93
CA SER A 183 -17.06 16.64 -0.75
C SER A 183 -17.47 17.29 -2.07
N ASN A 184 -16.62 17.18 -3.09
CA ASN A 184 -16.84 17.78 -4.40
C ASN A 184 -16.12 16.99 -5.50
N ILE A 185 -16.67 17.00 -6.70
CA ILE A 185 -15.97 16.61 -7.93
C ILE A 185 -16.21 17.72 -8.94
N GLU A 186 -15.15 18.44 -9.28
CA GLU A 186 -15.20 19.62 -10.14
C GLU A 186 -14.47 19.35 -11.46
N PHE A 187 -15.01 19.91 -12.54
CA PHE A 187 -14.48 19.74 -13.89
C PHE A 187 -14.06 21.11 -14.43
N GLU A 188 -12.79 21.26 -14.75
CA GLU A 188 -12.23 22.48 -15.31
C GLU A 188 -11.37 22.11 -16.52
N GLU A 189 -11.79 22.55 -17.71
CA GLU A 189 -11.14 22.21 -18.98
C GLU A 189 -10.94 20.68 -19.17
N ASN A 190 -9.71 20.21 -19.01
CA ASN A 190 -9.31 18.80 -19.10
C ASN A 190 -8.85 18.22 -17.75
N LEU A 191 -9.16 18.91 -16.65
CA LEU A 191 -8.85 18.52 -15.28
C LEU A 191 -10.13 18.18 -14.52
N ILE A 192 -10.00 17.19 -13.64
CA ILE A 192 -11.04 16.76 -12.72
C ILE A 192 -10.44 16.84 -11.32
N TYR A 193 -11.03 17.66 -10.45
CA TYR A 193 -10.63 17.81 -9.07
C TYR A 193 -11.59 17.06 -8.15
N ILE A 194 -11.08 16.14 -7.34
CA ILE A 194 -11.86 15.38 -6.36
C ILE A 194 -11.44 15.84 -4.96
N ASP A 195 -12.37 16.42 -4.22
CA ASP A 195 -12.17 16.84 -2.84
C ASP A 195 -12.56 15.74 -1.86
N LEU A 196 -11.58 15.20 -1.15
CA LEU A 196 -11.81 14.27 -0.04
C LEU A 196 -11.59 14.98 1.29
N LYS A 197 -12.63 15.10 2.14
CA LYS A 197 -12.55 15.78 3.44
C LYS A 197 -12.96 14.88 4.60
N GLN A 198 -12.12 14.81 5.63
CA GLN A 198 -12.32 14.02 6.85
C GLN A 198 -11.73 14.78 8.05
N ASN A 199 -12.57 15.62 8.68
CA ASN A 199 -12.17 16.62 9.67
C ASN A 199 -11.80 16.04 11.05
N SER A 200 -12.50 15.00 11.51
CA SER A 200 -12.23 14.34 12.79
C SER A 200 -11.36 13.09 12.58
N SER A 201 -10.87 12.52 13.68
CA SER A 201 -10.43 11.12 13.70
C SER A 201 -11.49 10.26 13.01
N LYS A 202 -11.05 9.40 12.07
CA LYS A 202 -11.93 8.48 11.37
C LYS A 202 -12.69 7.60 12.36
N LEU A 203 -13.93 7.23 12.06
CA LEU A 203 -14.63 6.26 12.90
C LEU A 203 -13.90 4.91 12.85
N PRO A 204 -14.04 4.06 13.88
CA PRO A 204 -13.50 2.71 13.85
C PRO A 204 -13.91 1.99 12.56
N ASN A 205 -12.95 1.35 11.90
CA ASN A 205 -13.10 0.60 10.65
C ASN A 205 -13.34 1.43 9.37
N GLU A 206 -13.41 2.76 9.44
CA GLU A 206 -13.41 3.58 8.23
C GLU A 206 -12.00 3.66 7.62
N VAL A 207 -11.96 3.77 6.30
CA VAL A 207 -10.73 4.07 5.56
C VAL A 207 -10.33 5.52 5.78
N ASP A 208 -9.03 5.78 5.77
CA ASP A 208 -8.51 7.15 5.80
C ASP A 208 -8.44 7.71 4.38
N ILE A 209 -8.86 8.96 4.17
CA ILE A 209 -8.74 9.63 2.87
C ILE A 209 -7.29 9.66 2.34
N THR A 210 -6.29 9.61 3.23
CA THR A 210 -4.87 9.55 2.82
C THR A 210 -4.47 8.19 2.27
N ASP A 211 -5.11 7.11 2.75
CA ASP A 211 -4.90 5.77 2.19
C ASP A 211 -5.57 5.70 0.81
N VAL A 212 -6.78 6.24 0.66
CA VAL A 212 -7.48 6.31 -0.65
C VAL A 212 -6.65 7.05 -1.68
N GLY A 213 -6.14 8.24 -1.35
CA GLY A 213 -5.28 9.01 -2.25
C GLY A 213 -4.03 8.24 -2.66
N TYR A 214 -3.41 7.49 -1.75
CA TYR A 214 -2.25 6.66 -2.07
C TYR A 214 -2.58 5.47 -2.95
N TYR A 215 -3.71 4.81 -2.73
CA TYR A 215 -4.16 3.72 -3.60
C TYR A 215 -4.48 4.23 -5.02
N MET A 216 -5.11 5.40 -5.14
CA MET A 216 -5.36 6.03 -6.44
C MET A 216 -4.06 6.44 -7.14
N GLU A 217 -3.04 6.89 -6.42
CA GLU A 217 -1.71 7.20 -6.98
C GLU A 217 -1.01 5.95 -7.55
N LYS A 218 -1.36 4.76 -7.08
CA LYS A 218 -0.71 3.49 -7.44
C LYS A 218 -1.48 2.64 -8.44
N ASP A 219 -2.77 2.94 -8.65
CA ASP A 219 -3.62 2.29 -9.65
C ASP A 219 -3.33 2.83 -11.05
#